data_AF-A0A7C1ZLB8-F1
#
_entry.id   AF-A0A7C1ZLB8-F1
#
_cell.length_a   1.000
_cell.length_b   1.000
_cell.length_c   1.000
_cell.angle_alpha   90.00
_cell.angle_beta   90.00
_cell.angle_gamma   90.00
#
_symmetry.space_group_name_H-M   'P 1'
#
loop_
_entity.id
_entity.type
_entity.pdbx_description
1 polymer ?
#
loop_
_entity_poly.entity_id
_entity_poly.type
_entity_poly.pdbx_seq_one_letter_code
_entity_poly.pdbx_strand_id
1 'polypeptide(L)'
;MKKLKLTPKQAVFLAGWLKTGNGVKSAMKAYDTEDYQSAKTIASQNLSKLNLDIRAFCEANGVSFKEIFDENKGMLGATKPFSSHTEADKNIPDWNARDKALTRFERWLGLGGKEGKKEGKIEVNVDNRTQYYVGLPTR
;
A
#
# COMPACT_ATOMS: atom_id res chain seq x y z
N MET A 1 -4.82 -13.86 19.83
CA MET A 1 -4.89 -12.52 19.18
C MET A 1 -6.18 -11.82 19.62
N LYS A 2 -6.12 -10.55 20.07
CA LYS A 2 -7.35 -9.78 20.35
C LYS A 2 -8.07 -9.53 19.03
N LYS A 3 -9.32 -10.01 18.90
CA LYS A 3 -10.17 -9.68 17.74
C LYS A 3 -10.39 -8.16 17.73
N LEU A 4 -9.94 -7.49 16.68
CA LEU A 4 -10.27 -6.10 16.42
C LEU A 4 -11.79 -6.00 16.24
N LYS A 5 -12.47 -5.34 17.18
CA LYS A 5 -13.90 -5.04 17.05
C LYS A 5 -14.06 -3.85 16.11
N LEU A 6 -14.26 -4.15 14.83
CA LEU A 6 -14.59 -3.15 13.82
C LEU A 6 -16.09 -2.88 13.82
N THR A 7 -16.45 -1.62 13.61
CA THR A 7 -17.84 -1.26 13.29
C THR A 7 -18.19 -1.73 11.87
N PRO A 8 -19.47 -1.96 11.52
CA PRO A 8 -19.88 -2.37 10.18
C PRO A 8 -19.34 -1.44 9.08
N LYS A 9 -19.39 -0.11 9.29
CA LYS A 9 -18.84 0.88 8.35
C LYS A 9 -17.34 0.75 8.16
N GLN A 10 -16.59 0.50 9.24
CA GLN A 10 -15.14 0.29 9.15
C GLN A 10 -14.78 -1.02 8.42
N ALA A 11 -15.56 -2.08 8.61
CA ALA A 11 -15.38 -3.32 7.86
C ALA A 11 -15.60 -3.12 6.36
N VAL A 12 -16.66 -2.41 5.96
CA VAL A 12 -16.92 -2.06 4.56
C VAL A 12 -15.82 -1.16 3.99
N PHE A 13 -15.38 -0.14 4.75
CA PHE A 13 -14.27 0.73 4.36
C PHE A 13 -13.00 -0.08 4.10
N LEU A 14 -12.65 -0.99 5.01
CA LEU A 14 -11.44 -1.80 4.91
C LEU A 14 -11.50 -2.78 3.74
N ALA A 15 -12.63 -3.46 3.54
CA ALA A 15 -12.81 -4.34 2.39
C ALA A 15 -12.60 -3.58 1.06
N GLY A 16 -13.21 -2.39 0.93
CA GLY A 16 -13.01 -1.53 -0.23
C GLY A 16 -11.55 -1.06 -0.39
N TRP A 17 -10.90 -0.70 0.72
CA TRP A 17 -9.55 -0.19 0.71
C TRP A 17 -8.52 -1.27 0.38
N LEU A 18 -8.67 -2.48 0.92
CA LEU A 18 -7.81 -3.61 0.60
C LEU A 18 -7.94 -4.02 -0.86
N LYS A 19 -9.16 -3.99 -1.41
CA LYS A 19 -9.40 -4.30 -2.82
C LYS A 19 -8.81 -3.25 -3.76
N THR A 20 -9.05 -1.97 -3.49
CA THR A 20 -8.76 -0.89 -4.46
C THR A 20 -7.48 -0.12 -4.17
N GLY A 21 -6.97 -0.20 -2.94
CA GLY A 21 -5.92 0.68 -2.41
C GLY A 21 -6.33 2.14 -2.28
N ASN A 22 -7.57 2.50 -2.58
CA ASN A 22 -8.04 3.89 -2.59
C ASN A 22 -8.90 4.17 -1.35
N GLY A 23 -8.29 4.81 -0.36
CA GLY A 23 -8.96 5.16 0.89
C GLY A 23 -10.16 6.08 0.69
N VAL A 24 -10.04 7.07 -0.21
CA VAL A 24 -11.10 8.05 -0.45
C VAL A 24 -12.33 7.40 -1.06
N LYS A 25 -12.17 6.64 -2.15
CA LYS A 25 -13.29 5.91 -2.78
C LYS A 25 -13.96 4.94 -1.80
N SER A 26 -13.15 4.29 -0.96
CA SER A 26 -13.66 3.36 0.05
C SER A 26 -14.41 4.09 1.16
N ALA A 27 -13.95 5.27 1.58
CA ALA A 27 -14.65 6.12 2.54
C ALA A 27 -15.97 6.65 1.99
N MET A 28 -15.99 7.14 0.74
CA MET A 28 -17.22 7.59 0.07
C MET A 28 -18.28 6.51 0.07
N LYS A 29 -17.91 5.28 -0.32
CA LYS A 29 -18.84 4.15 -0.35
C LYS A 29 -19.27 3.68 1.04
N ALA A 30 -18.35 3.60 2.01
CA ALA A 30 -18.63 3.03 3.33
C ALA A 30 -19.40 3.99 4.26
N TYR A 31 -19.22 5.30 4.05
CA TYR A 31 -19.83 6.34 4.89
C TYR A 31 -20.90 7.15 4.18
N ASP A 32 -21.16 6.85 2.90
CA ASP A 32 -22.12 7.55 2.05
C ASP A 32 -21.85 9.07 2.01
N THR A 33 -20.60 9.42 1.69
CA THR A 33 -20.15 10.82 1.64
C THR A 33 -19.85 11.22 0.21
N GLU A 34 -20.47 12.31 -0.24
CA GLU A 34 -20.29 12.89 -1.58
C GLU A 34 -19.13 13.90 -1.61
N ASP A 35 -18.79 14.50 -0.46
CA ASP A 35 -17.70 15.45 -0.36
C ASP A 35 -16.34 14.73 -0.31
N TYR A 36 -15.50 15.07 -1.29
CA TYR A 36 -14.16 14.52 -1.42
C TYR A 36 -13.26 14.85 -0.22
N GLN A 37 -13.36 16.06 0.35
CA GLN A 37 -12.49 16.47 1.46
C GLN A 37 -12.84 15.74 2.76
N SER A 38 -14.14 15.57 3.01
CA SER A 38 -14.66 14.75 4.11
C SER A 38 -14.24 13.30 3.94
N ALA A 39 -14.40 12.72 2.75
CA ALA A 39 -13.99 11.35 2.46
C ALA A 39 -12.48 11.14 2.67
N LYS A 40 -11.64 12.09 2.24
CA LYS A 40 -10.19 12.08 2.47
C LYS A 40 -9.85 12.09 3.96
N THR A 41 -10.52 12.92 4.74
CA THR A 41 -10.32 13.02 6.19
C THR A 41 -10.73 11.71 6.88
N ILE A 42 -11.90 11.16 6.54
CA ILE A 42 -12.38 9.88 7.07
C ILE A 42 -11.42 8.75 6.73
N ALA A 43 -10.92 8.70 5.49
CA ALA A 43 -9.95 7.69 5.08
C ALA A 43 -8.67 7.76 5.91
N SER A 44 -8.10 8.95 6.07
CA SER A 44 -6.89 9.17 6.88
C SER A 44 -7.10 8.75 8.34
N GLN A 45 -8.24 9.15 8.94
CA GLN A 45 -8.57 8.81 10.33
C GLN A 45 -8.81 7.31 10.53
N ASN A 46 -9.48 6.65 9.59
CA ASN A 46 -9.67 5.21 9.69
C ASN A 46 -8.32 4.51 9.59
N LEU A 47 -7.50 4.82 8.58
CA LEU A 47 -6.19 4.18 8.40
C LEU A 47 -5.25 4.41 9.59
N SER A 48 -5.28 5.58 10.23
CA SER A 48 -4.43 5.87 11.40
C SER A 48 -4.89 5.15 12.67
N LYS A 49 -6.20 4.97 12.87
CA LYS A 49 -6.77 4.22 14.01
C LYS A 49 -6.60 2.72 13.85
N LEU A 50 -6.52 2.27 12.60
CA LEU A 50 -6.44 0.88 12.22
C LEU A 50 -4.97 0.44 12.21
N ASN A 51 -4.44 0.23 13.42
CA ASN A 51 -3.21 -0.53 13.61
C ASN A 51 -3.53 -2.02 13.38
N LEU A 52 -3.83 -2.36 12.13
CA LEU A 52 -4.43 -3.63 11.74
C LEU A 52 -3.38 -4.67 11.44
N ASP A 53 -3.54 -5.83 12.07
CA ASP A 53 -3.09 -7.08 11.49
C ASP A 53 -4.00 -7.40 10.29
N ILE A 54 -3.55 -7.00 9.09
CA ILE A 54 -4.31 -7.17 7.84
C ILE A 54 -4.60 -8.64 7.58
N ARG A 55 -3.71 -9.55 7.98
CA ARG A 55 -3.92 -10.99 7.84
C ARG A 55 -5.12 -11.45 8.67
N ALA A 56 -5.17 -11.05 9.94
CA ALA A 56 -6.29 -11.36 10.83
C ALA A 56 -7.62 -10.76 10.33
N PHE A 57 -7.59 -9.59 9.69
CA PHE A 57 -8.79 -8.99 9.10
C PHE A 57 -9.30 -9.80 7.90
N CYS A 58 -8.41 -10.19 6.99
CA CYS A 58 -8.76 -10.98 5.82
C CYS A 58 -9.47 -12.28 6.24
N GLU A 59 -8.85 -13.02 7.16
CA GLU A 59 -9.40 -14.25 7.72
C GLU A 59 -10.78 -14.03 8.38
N ALA A 60 -10.96 -12.94 9.14
CA ALA A 60 -12.22 -12.63 9.79
C ALA A 60 -13.37 -12.28 8.84
N ASN A 61 -13.07 -11.85 7.61
CA ASN A 61 -14.07 -11.47 6.60
C ASN A 61 -14.22 -12.54 5.51
N GLY A 62 -13.62 -13.72 5.69
CA GLY A 62 -13.69 -14.80 4.69
C GLY A 62 -12.99 -14.47 3.37
N VAL A 63 -12.12 -13.46 3.37
CA VAL A 63 -11.29 -13.12 2.21
C VAL A 63 -9.91 -13.69 2.46
N SER A 64 -9.39 -14.54 1.58
CA SER A 64 -8.03 -15.03 1.77
C SER A 64 -7.03 -13.92 1.46
N PHE A 65 -5.99 -13.80 2.28
CA PHE A 65 -4.87 -12.89 1.97
C PHE A 65 -4.27 -13.21 0.59
N LYS A 66 -4.31 -14.48 0.18
CA LYS A 66 -3.88 -14.94 -1.14
C LYS A 66 -4.69 -14.29 -2.27
N GLU A 67 -6.01 -14.20 -2.17
CA GLU A 67 -6.83 -13.56 -3.21
C GLU A 67 -6.51 -12.07 -3.35
N ILE A 68 -6.37 -11.36 -2.23
CA ILE A 68 -5.98 -9.94 -2.22
C ILE A 68 -4.57 -9.76 -2.83
N PHE A 69 -3.65 -10.67 -2.49
CA PHE A 69 -2.30 -10.69 -3.03
C PHE A 69 -2.30 -10.94 -4.54
N ASP A 70 -3.04 -11.95 -5.00
CA ASP A 70 -3.14 -12.33 -6.42
C ASP A 70 -3.76 -11.19 -7.25
N GLU A 71 -4.79 -10.49 -6.73
CA GLU A 71 -5.41 -9.32 -7.38
C GLU A 71 -4.39 -8.18 -7.56
N ASN A 72 -3.48 -7.96 -6.60
CA ASN A 72 -2.46 -6.92 -6.69
C ASN A 72 -1.20 -7.38 -7.45
N LYS A 73 -0.92 -8.68 -7.52
CA LYS A 73 0.17 -9.25 -8.32
C LYS A 73 0.02 -8.91 -9.80
N GLY A 74 -1.22 -8.84 -10.30
CA GLY A 74 -1.49 -8.39 -11.67
C GLY A 74 -0.94 -6.98 -11.98
N MET A 75 -0.93 -6.09 -10.99
CA MET A 75 -0.37 -4.74 -11.15
C MET A 75 1.16 -4.71 -11.26
N LEU A 76 1.87 -5.72 -10.73
CA LEU A 76 3.32 -5.85 -10.91
C LEU A 76 3.70 -6.17 -12.36
N GLY A 77 2.77 -6.78 -13.11
CA GLY A 77 2.90 -7.04 -14.53
C GLY A 77 2.45 -5.90 -15.44
N ALA A 78 1.89 -4.82 -14.88
CA ALA A 78 1.26 -3.77 -15.67
C ALA A 78 2.19 -3.17 -16.74
N THR A 79 1.65 -2.98 -17.94
CA THR A 79 2.29 -2.33 -19.08
C THR A 79 1.40 -1.22 -19.60
N LYS A 80 2.00 -0.20 -20.20
CA LYS A 80 1.29 0.89 -20.87
C LYS A 80 1.79 1.04 -22.30
N PRO A 81 0.94 1.52 -23.23
CA PRO A 81 1.38 1.83 -24.58
C PRO A 81 2.47 2.91 -24.52
N PHE A 82 3.54 2.71 -25.28
CA PHE A 82 4.60 3.68 -25.43
C PHE A 82 4.10 4.78 -26.36
N SER A 83 3.88 5.98 -25.83
CA SER A 83 3.46 7.14 -26.61
C SER A 83 4.65 7.71 -27.39
N SER A 84 5.07 7.01 -28.42
CA SER A 84 6.06 7.48 -29.39
C SER A 84 5.42 7.56 -30.76
N HIS A 85 5.72 8.65 -31.49
CA HIS A 85 5.33 8.79 -32.89
C HIS A 85 6.02 7.78 -33.82
N THR A 86 7.12 7.16 -33.39
CA THR A 86 7.91 6.22 -34.21
C THR A 86 7.68 4.75 -33.87
N GLU A 87 7.14 4.44 -32.69
CA GLU A 87 6.99 3.06 -32.19
C GLU A 87 5.70 2.89 -31.37
N ALA A 88 4.57 3.30 -31.95
CA ALA A 88 3.26 3.40 -31.27
C ALA A 88 2.72 2.06 -30.69
N ASP A 89 3.27 0.91 -31.12
CA ASP A 89 2.81 -0.42 -30.71
C ASP A 89 3.68 -1.10 -29.64
N LYS A 90 4.73 -0.44 -29.14
CA LYS A 90 5.54 -1.02 -28.05
C LYS A 90 4.84 -0.84 -26.71
N ASN A 91 4.58 -1.95 -26.01
CA ASN A 91 4.17 -1.92 -24.61
C ASN A 91 5.41 -1.84 -23.72
N ILE A 92 5.49 -0.79 -22.90
CA ILE A 92 6.54 -0.64 -21.89
C ILE A 92 5.99 -0.94 -20.49
N PRO A 93 6.84 -1.36 -19.54
CA PRO A 93 6.46 -1.44 -18.14
C PRO A 93 5.79 -0.15 -17.64
N ASP A 94 4.62 -0.28 -17.02
CA ASP A 94 4.00 0.84 -16.30
C ASP A 94 4.58 0.91 -14.89
N TRP A 95 5.75 1.56 -14.78
CA TRP A 95 6.45 1.75 -13.51
C TRP A 95 5.58 2.36 -12.42
N ASN A 96 4.65 3.26 -12.77
CA ASN A 96 3.78 3.90 -11.78
C ASN A 96 2.75 2.91 -11.20
N ALA A 97 2.18 2.05 -12.03
CA ALA A 97 1.25 1.02 -11.55
C ALA A 97 1.97 -0.02 -10.69
N ARG A 98 3.18 -0.42 -11.09
CA ARG A 98 4.03 -1.36 -10.37
C ARG A 98 4.47 -0.82 -9.00
N ASP A 99 4.94 0.42 -8.96
CA ASP A 99 5.35 1.12 -7.72
C ASP A 99 4.19 1.25 -6.72
N LYS A 100 2.99 1.61 -7.21
CA LYS A 100 1.78 1.64 -6.37
C LYS A 100 1.43 0.26 -5.80
N ALA A 101 1.64 -0.81 -6.56
CA ALA A 101 1.41 -2.17 -6.06
C ALA A 101 2.41 -2.55 -4.96
N LEU A 102 3.70 -2.24 -5.15
CA LEU A 102 4.74 -2.46 -4.15
C LEU A 102 4.47 -1.67 -2.86
N THR A 103 4.15 -0.38 -2.99
CA THR A 103 3.79 0.47 -1.84
C THR A 103 2.61 -0.10 -1.05
N ARG A 104 1.63 -0.72 -1.72
CA ARG A 104 0.51 -1.39 -1.05
C ARG A 104 0.98 -2.62 -0.28
N PHE A 105 1.81 -3.45 -0.89
CA PHE A 105 2.37 -4.64 -0.21
C PHE A 105 3.19 -4.26 1.01
N GLU A 106 4.03 -3.25 0.91
CA GLU A 106 4.82 -2.75 2.05
C GLU A 106 3.92 -2.29 3.20
N ARG A 107 2.84 -1.56 2.88
CA ARG A 107 1.84 -1.16 3.88
C ARG A 107 1.13 -2.37 4.50
N TRP A 108 0.82 -3.39 3.71
CA TRP A 108 0.14 -4.58 4.20
C TRP A 108 0.99 -5.45 5.11
N LEU A 109 2.27 -5.56 4.78
CA LEU A 109 3.26 -6.29 5.57
C LEU A 109 3.75 -5.49 6.77
N GLY A 110 3.28 -4.25 6.95
CA GLY A 110 3.75 -3.36 8.01
C GLY A 110 5.21 -2.92 7.84
N LEU A 111 5.79 -3.11 6.64
CA LEU A 111 7.15 -2.71 6.30
C LEU A 111 7.25 -1.21 6.00
N GLY A 112 6.12 -0.58 5.66
CA GLY A 112 5.98 0.87 5.46
C GLY A 112 6.05 1.67 6.76
N GLY A 113 7.15 1.55 7.50
CA GLY A 113 7.40 2.25 8.75
C GLY A 113 8.23 3.53 8.55
N LYS A 114 7.53 4.67 8.54
CA LYS A 114 8.03 6.04 8.77
C LYS A 114 9.01 6.58 7.72
N GLU A 115 8.51 7.45 6.85
CA GLU A 115 9.24 8.67 6.44
C GLU A 115 9.45 9.57 7.68
N GLY A 116 10.18 9.06 8.67
CA GLY A 116 10.95 9.90 9.56
C GLY A 116 12.35 9.82 8.99
N LYS A 117 12.98 10.97 8.74
CA LYS A 117 14.43 11.07 8.60
C LYS A 117 15.08 10.17 9.65
N LYS A 118 15.50 8.98 9.25
CA LYS A 118 16.42 8.16 9.99
C LYS A 118 17.58 8.04 9.03
N GLU A 119 18.67 8.70 9.39
CA GLU A 119 20.01 8.35 8.96
C GLU A 119 20.19 6.87 9.30
N GLY A 120 19.75 6.00 8.40
CA GLY A 120 19.88 4.57 8.53
C GLY A 120 21.30 4.23 8.15
N LYS A 121 22.19 4.12 9.15
CA LYS A 121 23.40 3.34 8.98
C LYS A 121 22.96 1.91 8.67
N ILE A 122 23.18 1.49 7.43
CA ILE A 122 23.03 0.09 7.04
C ILE A 122 24.31 -0.59 7.52
N GLU A 123 24.23 -1.34 8.62
CA GLU A 123 25.29 -2.27 8.98
C GLU A 123 25.13 -3.52 8.12
N VAL A 124 25.96 -3.64 7.09
CA VAL A 124 26.10 -4.88 6.32
C VAL A 124 27.26 -5.65 6.95
N ASN A 125 26.95 -6.79 7.56
CA ASN A 125 27.97 -7.69 8.08
C ASN A 125 28.49 -8.54 6.91
N VAL A 126 29.57 -8.08 6.29
CA VAL A 126 30.32 -8.84 5.29
C VAL A 126 31.62 -9.28 5.96
N ASP A 127 31.75 -10.59 6.13
CA ASP A 127 33.00 -11.28 6.46
C ASP A 127 33.84 -10.66 7.59
N ASN A 128 33.26 -10.61 8.81
CA ASN A 128 33.98 -10.27 10.05
C ASN A 128 34.66 -8.89 10.07
N ARG A 129 34.26 -7.95 9.20
CA ARG A 129 34.69 -6.55 9.26
C ARG A 129 33.49 -5.61 9.13
N THR A 130 33.13 -4.97 10.23
CA THR A 130 32.12 -3.90 10.23
C THR A 130 32.67 -2.70 9.44
N GLN A 131 32.03 -2.34 8.34
CA GLN A 131 32.31 -1.10 7.60
C GLN A 131 31.13 -0.14 7.72
N TYR A 132 31.42 1.15 7.96
CA TYR A 132 30.42 2.22 8.02
C TYR A 132 30.45 3.03 6.72
N TYR A 133 29.32 3.10 6.01
CA TYR A 133 29.14 4.03 4.90
C TYR A 133 28.25 5.19 5.32
N VAL A 134 28.79 6.41 5.22
CA VAL A 134 28.04 7.65 5.42
C VAL A 134 27.62 8.15 4.03
N GLY A 135 26.32 8.04 3.72
CA GLY A 135 25.76 8.66 2.52
C GLY A 135 25.70 10.17 2.69
N LEU A 136 26.47 10.92 1.91
CA LEU A 136 26.37 12.38 1.85
C LEU A 136 25.09 12.78 1.08
N PRO A 137 24.34 13.78 1.56
CA PRO A 137 23.13 14.24 0.87
C PRO A 137 23.49 15.00 -0.41
N THR A 138 22.94 14.56 -1.55
CA THR A 138 22.88 15.38 -2.77
C THR A 138 21.85 16.49 -2.57
N ARG A 139 22.27 17.74 -2.82
CA ARG A 139 21.49 18.98 -2.73
C ARG A 139 20.30 19.01 -3.67
#